data_AF-A0A2L1S3F8-F1
#
_entry.id   AF-A0A2L1S3F8-F1
#
_cell.length_a   1.000
_cell.length_b   1.000
_cell.length_c   1.000
_cell.angle_alpha   90.00
_cell.angle_beta   90.00
_cell.angle_gamma   90.00
#
_symmetry.space_group_name_H-M   'P 1'
#
loop_
_entity.id
_entity.type
_entity.pdbx_description
1 polymer ?
#
loop_
_entity_poly.entity_id
_entity_poly.type
_entity_poly.pdbx_seq_one_letter_code
_entity_poly.pdbx_strand_id
1 'polypeptide(L)'
;MHHDRAGANRADQLISGGPMKIEQLSLVVIFATLALLLTVLVGWKTFTLNSQAWDMWQSVGHDPLGVLLSGHPHGLRYLVYYPVFAVAEFANLPPDLVFSFECVLVLFFMSMLVARIDVDVWGSQGHVWRRDVVVFCMFVMSMLMNGRLLLAFCGYLLIIFAGADWYKQREWKPVHAISALLGCLLAGVSSGTLLAAMGLSAGIILVAFLMDAKLLKNNPIAAVSIALTLALFVGYALIGLGKNLAYYGGDEAAVFRMLGHGAGGDIARSVGLGDLLEQDDLPGVGGRLASILQYWWVGVVAASTVARCYGWRPIHMVKTSGPGLNLVHLSIIIAMAGGLFGYSVLLMGYIPFLMFASGNAKPIMSRFAVSAQ
;
A
#
# COMPACT_ATOMS: atom_id res chain seq x y z
N MET A 1 37.79 32.73 -11.42
CA MET A 1 37.74 32.03 -10.11
C MET A 1 36.61 32.54 -9.19
N HIS A 2 35.40 32.83 -9.70
CA HIS A 2 34.29 33.33 -8.86
C HIS A 2 32.94 32.62 -9.04
N HIS A 3 32.89 31.48 -9.73
CA HIS A 3 31.63 30.77 -10.00
C HIS A 3 31.26 29.63 -9.03
N ASP A 4 32.10 29.26 -8.06
CA ASP A 4 31.85 28.08 -7.21
C ASP A 4 31.15 28.35 -5.87
N ARG A 5 30.84 29.60 -5.50
CA ARG A 5 30.24 29.90 -4.17
C ARG A 5 28.71 30.01 -4.16
N ALA A 6 28.04 30.00 -5.31
CA ALA A 6 26.57 30.10 -5.36
C ALA A 6 25.84 28.78 -5.04
N GLY A 7 26.54 27.64 -5.07
CA GLY A 7 25.95 26.32 -4.82
C GLY A 7 25.77 25.97 -3.34
N ALA A 8 26.58 26.52 -2.43
CA ALA A 8 26.61 26.12 -1.03
C ALA A 8 25.38 26.62 -0.23
N ASN A 9 24.89 27.85 -0.49
CA ASN A 9 23.79 28.43 0.29
C ASN A 9 22.40 27.81 -0.01
N ARG A 10 22.24 27.03 -1.08
CA ARG A 10 20.97 26.33 -1.36
C ARG A 10 20.82 25.02 -0.60
N ALA A 11 21.92 24.39 -0.19
CA ALA A 11 21.88 23.14 0.55
C ALA A 11 21.43 23.36 2.01
N ASP A 12 21.86 24.46 2.63
CA ASP A 12 21.57 24.72 4.04
C ASP A 12 20.11 25.12 4.33
N GLN A 13 19.38 25.67 3.34
CA GLN A 13 17.96 26.01 3.52
C GLN A 13 17.01 24.80 3.45
N LEU A 14 17.46 23.63 2.99
CA LEU A 14 16.60 22.46 2.80
C LEU A 14 16.57 21.50 4.00
N ILE A 15 17.42 21.69 5.02
CA ILE A 15 17.65 20.70 6.09
C ILE A 15 16.96 21.07 7.41
N SER A 16 16.40 22.28 7.58
CA SER A 16 15.63 22.60 8.78
C SER A 16 14.23 21.96 8.73
N GLY A 17 14.17 20.67 9.09
CA GLY A 17 12.95 19.91 9.36
C GLY A 17 12.22 20.44 10.60
N GLY A 18 11.75 21.68 10.53
CA GLY A 18 10.94 22.29 11.58
C GLY A 18 9.63 21.53 11.80
N PRO A 19 9.04 21.65 13.01
CA PRO A 19 7.74 21.06 13.30
C PRO A 19 6.73 21.49 12.22
N MET A 20 5.87 20.56 11.82
CA MET A 20 4.82 20.80 10.84
C MET A 20 4.05 22.07 11.22
N LYS A 21 4.12 23.12 10.40
CA LYS A 21 3.39 24.36 10.69
C LYS A 21 1.90 24.02 10.72
N ILE A 22 1.18 24.49 11.74
CA ILE A 22 -0.28 24.27 11.89
C ILE A 22 -1.05 24.68 10.61
N GLU A 23 -0.51 25.62 9.84
CA GLU A 23 -0.99 26.02 8.51
C GLU A 23 -1.14 24.87 7.49
N GLN A 24 -0.48 23.72 7.74
CA GLN A 24 -0.57 22.54 6.90
C GLN A 24 -1.75 21.62 7.27
N LEU A 25 -2.42 21.81 8.41
CA LEU A 25 -3.60 21.03 8.74
C LEU A 25 -4.81 21.58 7.97
N SER A 26 -5.35 20.79 7.04
CA SER A 26 -6.55 21.22 6.31
C SER A 26 -7.75 21.29 7.23
N LEU A 27 -8.60 22.31 7.03
CA LEU A 27 -9.95 22.32 7.60
C LEU A 27 -10.73 21.05 7.21
N VAL A 28 -10.47 20.49 6.03
CA VAL A 28 -11.10 19.24 5.57
C VAL A 28 -10.69 18.03 6.42
N VAL A 29 -9.43 17.97 6.88
CA VAL A 29 -8.96 16.89 7.77
C VAL A 29 -9.69 16.94 9.11
N ILE A 30 -9.80 18.14 9.69
CA ILE A 30 -10.51 18.37 10.94
C ILE A 30 -11.99 18.00 10.75
N PHE A 31 -12.62 18.52 9.71
CA PHE A 31 -14.03 18.27 9.43
C PHE A 31 -14.32 16.78 9.19
N ALA A 32 -13.56 16.10 8.35
CA ALA A 32 -13.71 14.68 8.06
C ALA A 32 -13.58 13.81 9.33
N THR A 33 -12.58 14.12 10.16
CA THR A 33 -12.32 13.37 11.40
C THR A 33 -13.43 13.62 12.43
N LEU A 34 -13.82 14.88 12.64
CA LEU A 34 -14.90 15.23 13.55
C LEU A 34 -16.25 14.69 13.08
N ALA A 35 -16.54 14.74 11.78
CA ALA A 35 -17.75 14.16 11.21
C ALA A 35 -17.81 12.65 11.47
N LEU A 36 -16.74 11.91 11.21
CA LEU A 36 -16.70 10.47 11.50
C LEU A 36 -16.85 10.20 13.01
N LEU A 37 -16.15 10.96 13.86
CA LEU A 37 -16.28 10.86 15.31
C LEU A 37 -17.72 11.05 15.78
N LEU A 38 -18.40 12.09 15.30
CA LEU A 38 -19.79 12.35 15.64
C LEU A 38 -20.71 11.22 15.18
N THR A 39 -20.50 10.67 13.97
CA THR A 39 -21.30 9.52 13.51
C THR A 39 -21.09 8.27 14.36
N VAL A 40 -19.88 8.05 14.89
CA VAL A 40 -19.58 6.95 15.81
C VAL A 40 -20.22 7.20 17.18
N LEU A 41 -20.12 8.42 17.72
CA LEU A 41 -20.68 8.79 19.02
C LEU A 41 -22.21 8.69 19.05
N VAL A 42 -22.88 9.06 17.95
CA VAL A 42 -24.35 8.96 17.82
C VAL A 42 -24.80 7.53 17.48
N GLY A 43 -23.86 6.63 17.15
CA GLY A 43 -24.16 5.25 16.76
C GLY A 43 -24.67 5.09 15.33
N TRP A 44 -24.53 6.11 14.49
CA TRP A 44 -24.87 6.03 13.05
C TRP A 44 -23.86 5.19 12.27
N LYS A 45 -22.59 5.17 12.72
CA LYS A 45 -21.54 4.33 12.15
C LYS A 45 -20.92 3.48 13.25
N THR A 46 -20.95 2.17 13.05
CA THR A 46 -20.18 1.22 13.86
C THR A 46 -19.34 0.39 12.90
N PHE A 47 -18.06 0.25 13.22
CA PHE A 47 -17.14 -0.63 12.52
C PHE A 47 -17.14 -1.98 13.22
N THR A 48 -17.63 -3.01 12.53
CA THR A 48 -17.62 -4.38 13.04
C THR A 48 -16.21 -4.95 12.97
N LEU A 49 -15.76 -5.56 14.06
CA LEU A 49 -14.53 -6.32 14.10
C LEU A 49 -14.59 -7.55 13.19
N ASN A 50 -13.42 -8.03 12.80
CA ASN A 50 -13.32 -9.26 12.04
C ASN A 50 -13.65 -10.45 12.94
N SER A 51 -14.68 -11.24 12.59
CA SER A 51 -15.07 -12.42 13.37
C SER A 51 -13.91 -13.40 13.57
N GLN A 52 -13.02 -13.55 12.59
CA GLN A 52 -11.85 -14.43 12.71
C GLN A 52 -10.85 -13.94 13.76
N ALA A 53 -10.74 -12.63 13.97
CA ALA A 53 -9.89 -12.10 15.04
C ALA A 53 -10.55 -12.30 16.41
N TRP A 54 -11.88 -12.21 16.47
CA TRP A 54 -12.66 -12.51 17.68
C TRP A 54 -12.58 -13.98 18.08
N ASP A 55 -12.71 -14.91 17.12
CA ASP A 55 -12.59 -16.34 17.37
C ASP A 55 -11.21 -16.67 17.98
N MET A 56 -10.15 -16.04 17.45
CA MET A 56 -8.79 -16.19 17.99
C MET A 56 -8.63 -15.64 19.40
N TRP A 57 -9.26 -14.51 19.70
CA TRP A 57 -9.30 -13.95 21.05
C TRP A 57 -9.94 -14.95 22.03
N GLN A 58 -11.08 -15.53 21.65
CA GLN A 58 -11.81 -16.49 22.49
C GLN A 58 -11.06 -17.82 22.65
N SER A 59 -10.37 -18.29 21.61
CA SER A 59 -9.71 -19.59 21.65
C SER A 59 -8.29 -19.56 22.22
N VAL A 60 -7.53 -18.48 21.98
CA VAL A 60 -6.11 -18.38 22.36
C VAL A 60 -5.85 -17.41 23.51
N GLY A 61 -6.72 -16.43 23.74
CA GLY A 61 -6.53 -15.43 24.79
C GLY A 61 -5.26 -14.58 24.57
N HIS A 62 -4.59 -14.18 25.64
CA HIS A 62 -3.60 -13.09 25.65
C HIS A 62 -2.23 -13.35 24.98
N ASP A 63 -2.09 -14.35 24.12
CA ASP A 63 -0.82 -14.67 23.44
C ASP A 63 -0.85 -14.42 21.91
N PRO A 64 -0.95 -13.16 21.45
CA PRO A 64 -0.95 -12.85 20.02
C PRO A 64 0.39 -13.16 19.35
N LEU A 65 1.50 -13.11 20.08
CA LEU A 65 2.84 -13.39 19.55
C LEU A 65 3.05 -14.89 19.35
N GLY A 66 2.64 -15.75 20.28
CA GLY A 66 2.70 -17.20 20.10
C GLY A 66 1.86 -17.67 18.91
N VAL A 67 0.67 -17.08 18.71
CA VAL A 67 -0.15 -17.32 17.51
C VAL A 67 0.56 -16.88 16.24
N LEU A 68 1.23 -15.72 16.27
CA LEU A 68 2.00 -15.25 15.13
C LEU A 68 3.17 -16.20 14.81
N LEU A 69 3.90 -16.64 15.83
CA LEU A 69 5.08 -17.49 15.67
C LEU A 69 4.72 -18.94 15.30
N SER A 70 3.52 -19.40 15.63
CA SER A 70 3.02 -20.71 15.19
C SER A 70 2.62 -20.76 13.71
N GLY A 71 2.64 -19.61 13.02
CA GLY A 71 2.24 -19.51 11.62
C GLY A 71 0.74 -19.69 11.40
N HIS A 72 -0.09 -19.41 12.41
CA HIS A 72 -1.54 -19.52 12.25
C HIS A 72 -2.05 -18.58 11.14
N PRO A 73 -2.93 -19.01 10.22
CA PRO A 73 -3.37 -18.19 9.07
C PRO A 73 -4.02 -16.85 9.45
N HIS A 74 -4.50 -16.74 10.68
CA HIS A 74 -5.14 -15.54 11.23
C HIS A 74 -4.27 -14.79 12.25
N GLY A 75 -3.04 -15.23 12.49
CA GLY A 75 -2.16 -14.65 13.50
C GLY A 75 -1.83 -13.17 13.27
N LEU A 76 -1.51 -12.78 12.04
CA LEU A 76 -1.30 -11.35 11.72
C LEU A 76 -2.52 -10.49 12.02
N ARG A 77 -3.72 -10.97 11.67
CA ARG A 77 -4.97 -10.24 11.94
C ARG A 77 -5.16 -10.12 13.44
N TYR A 78 -4.99 -11.21 14.15
CA TYR A 78 -5.16 -11.24 15.59
C TYR A 78 -4.21 -10.27 16.29
N LEU A 79 -2.94 -10.23 15.88
CA LEU A 79 -1.96 -9.27 16.39
C LEU A 79 -2.38 -7.80 16.16
N VAL A 80 -2.92 -7.49 14.98
CA VAL A 80 -3.40 -6.12 14.67
C VAL A 80 -4.61 -5.74 15.53
N TYR A 81 -5.56 -6.65 15.74
CA TYR A 81 -6.76 -6.38 16.54
C TYR A 81 -6.56 -6.55 18.05
N TYR A 82 -5.45 -7.14 18.50
CA TYR A 82 -5.18 -7.41 19.91
C TYR A 82 -5.31 -6.16 20.81
N PRO A 83 -4.78 -4.98 20.44
CA PRO A 83 -4.95 -3.78 21.26
C PRO A 83 -6.42 -3.40 21.48
N VAL A 84 -7.30 -3.63 20.50
CA VAL A 84 -8.74 -3.37 20.62
C VAL A 84 -9.35 -4.26 21.69
N PHE A 85 -9.07 -5.57 21.63
CA PHE A 85 -9.62 -6.52 22.59
C PHE A 85 -9.13 -6.25 24.00
N ALA A 86 -7.84 -5.99 24.17
CA ALA A 86 -7.26 -5.67 25.47
C ALA A 86 -7.86 -4.40 26.09
N VAL A 87 -8.04 -3.34 25.29
CA VAL A 87 -8.68 -2.10 25.75
C VAL A 87 -10.17 -2.31 26.05
N ALA A 88 -10.87 -3.07 25.21
CA ALA A 88 -12.28 -3.38 25.40
C ALA A 88 -12.54 -4.16 26.69
N GLU A 89 -11.73 -5.18 26.98
CA GLU A 89 -11.82 -5.92 28.24
C GLU A 89 -11.47 -5.05 29.44
N PHE A 90 -10.35 -4.32 29.38
CA PHE A 90 -9.90 -3.45 30.47
C PHE A 90 -10.93 -2.38 30.83
N ALA A 91 -11.57 -1.78 29.83
CA ALA A 91 -12.57 -0.74 30.01
C ALA A 91 -14.01 -1.30 30.17
N ASN A 92 -14.20 -2.61 30.06
CA ASN A 92 -15.51 -3.28 30.00
C ASN A 92 -16.44 -2.65 28.94
N LEU A 93 -15.91 -2.42 27.73
CA LEU A 93 -16.61 -1.84 26.60
C LEU A 93 -16.83 -2.88 25.48
N PRO A 94 -17.86 -2.72 24.64
CA PRO A 94 -18.00 -3.55 23.44
C PRO A 94 -16.79 -3.38 22.49
N PRO A 95 -16.16 -4.47 22.03
CA PRO A 95 -14.99 -4.40 21.15
C PRO A 95 -15.22 -3.59 19.86
N ASP A 96 -16.40 -3.69 19.25
CA ASP A 96 -16.76 -2.94 18.04
C ASP A 96 -16.78 -1.42 18.27
N LEU A 97 -17.13 -0.98 19.49
CA LEU A 97 -17.10 0.44 19.84
C LEU A 97 -15.66 0.94 19.93
N VAL A 98 -14.78 0.20 20.60
CA VAL A 98 -13.35 0.52 20.69
C VAL A 98 -12.72 0.54 19.31
N PHE A 99 -13.02 -0.45 18.46
CA PHE A 99 -12.54 -0.49 17.08
C PHE A 99 -13.04 0.68 16.25
N SER A 100 -14.27 1.14 16.50
CA SER A 100 -14.83 2.31 15.81
C SER A 100 -14.06 3.59 16.15
N PHE A 101 -13.68 3.78 17.42
CA PHE A 101 -12.82 4.89 17.82
C PHE A 101 -11.40 4.77 17.24
N GLU A 102 -10.83 3.56 17.19
CA GLU A 102 -9.55 3.32 16.53
C GLU A 102 -9.63 3.73 15.04
N CYS A 103 -10.71 3.37 14.34
CA CYS A 103 -10.90 3.77 12.93
C CYS A 103 -10.92 5.30 12.75
N VAL A 104 -11.50 6.06 13.69
CA VAL A 104 -11.45 7.54 13.67
C VAL A 104 -10.01 8.04 13.78
N LEU A 105 -9.23 7.48 14.72
CA LEU A 105 -7.82 7.83 14.89
C LEU A 105 -6.99 7.45 13.66
N VAL A 106 -7.28 6.31 13.05
CA VAL A 106 -6.63 5.85 11.81
C VAL A 106 -6.94 6.81 10.66
N LEU A 107 -8.19 7.26 10.49
CA LEU A 107 -8.52 8.26 9.45
C LEU A 107 -7.76 9.57 9.66
N PHE A 108 -7.67 10.05 10.89
CA PHE A 108 -6.88 11.24 11.23
C PHE A 108 -5.41 11.05 10.87
N PHE A 109 -4.82 9.93 11.28
CA PHE A 109 -3.42 9.61 10.99
C PHE A 109 -3.15 9.45 9.49
N MET A 110 -4.03 8.76 8.76
CA MET A 110 -3.98 8.66 7.29
C MET A 110 -3.99 10.05 6.64
N SER A 111 -4.83 10.96 7.13
CA SER A 111 -4.91 12.32 6.62
C SER A 111 -3.60 13.10 6.82
N MET A 112 -2.94 12.91 7.97
CA MET A 112 -1.62 13.47 8.24
C MET A 112 -0.55 12.88 7.32
N LEU A 113 -0.59 11.56 7.06
CA LEU A 113 0.31 10.91 6.10
C LEU A 113 0.12 11.44 4.69
N VAL A 114 -1.13 11.60 4.22
CA VAL A 114 -1.43 12.17 2.89
C VAL A 114 -0.85 13.59 2.79
N ALA A 115 -1.06 14.44 3.80
CA ALA A 115 -0.50 15.78 3.82
C ALA A 115 1.02 15.76 3.74
N ARG A 116 1.67 14.85 4.48
CA ARG A 116 3.12 14.73 4.48
C ARG A 116 3.67 14.22 3.14
N ILE A 117 3.07 13.17 2.58
CA ILE A 117 3.43 12.64 1.25
C ILE A 117 3.26 13.74 0.19
N ASP A 118 2.18 14.52 0.25
CA ASP A 118 1.94 15.61 -0.70
C ASP A 118 3.10 16.62 -0.70
N VAL A 119 3.52 17.06 0.48
CA VAL A 119 4.66 17.98 0.68
C VAL A 119 5.97 17.35 0.23
N ASP A 120 6.22 16.07 0.53
CA ASP A 120 7.49 15.42 0.19
C ASP A 120 7.64 15.16 -1.31
N VAL A 121 6.53 14.95 -2.02
CA VAL A 121 6.51 14.71 -3.46
C VAL A 121 6.52 16.01 -4.26
N TRP A 122 5.71 16.98 -3.85
CA TRP A 122 5.42 18.18 -4.66
C TRP A 122 6.06 19.45 -4.11
N GLY A 123 6.64 19.41 -2.90
CA GLY A 123 7.23 20.58 -2.26
C GLY A 123 6.22 21.72 -2.13
N SER A 124 6.64 22.93 -2.48
CA SER A 124 5.79 24.13 -2.49
C SER A 124 4.82 24.21 -3.67
N GLN A 125 4.91 23.30 -4.64
CA GLN A 125 4.01 23.27 -5.81
C GLN A 125 2.76 22.43 -5.56
N GLY A 126 2.65 21.76 -4.39
CA GLY A 126 1.47 21.01 -4.02
C GLY A 126 0.26 21.93 -3.86
N HIS A 127 -0.84 21.59 -4.53
CA HIS A 127 -2.10 22.29 -4.35
C HIS A 127 -2.89 21.66 -3.20
N VAL A 128 -3.27 22.49 -2.22
CA VAL A 128 -4.05 22.08 -1.04
C VAL A 128 -5.31 21.29 -1.40
N TRP A 129 -6.02 21.68 -2.47
CA TRP A 129 -7.25 21.02 -2.89
C TRP A 129 -7.08 19.53 -3.22
N ARG A 130 -5.92 19.10 -3.73
CA ARG A 130 -5.67 17.69 -4.07
C ARG A 130 -5.68 16.83 -2.82
N ARG A 131 -4.91 17.24 -1.82
CA ARG A 131 -4.88 16.60 -0.51
C ARG A 131 -6.29 16.51 0.05
N ASP A 132 -7.02 17.62 -0.01
CA ASP A 132 -8.37 17.72 0.55
C ASP A 132 -9.35 16.78 -0.16
N VAL A 133 -9.26 16.65 -1.49
CA VAL A 133 -10.03 15.67 -2.26
C VAL A 133 -9.69 14.24 -1.85
N VAL A 134 -8.40 13.91 -1.68
CA VAL A 134 -7.98 12.57 -1.25
C VAL A 134 -8.49 12.25 0.15
N VAL A 135 -8.37 13.19 1.10
CA VAL A 135 -8.89 13.05 2.47
C VAL A 135 -10.42 12.90 2.47
N PHE A 136 -11.12 13.70 1.67
CA PHE A 136 -12.57 13.59 1.54
C PHE A 136 -12.97 12.22 0.97
N CYS A 137 -12.28 11.73 -0.05
CA CYS A 137 -12.49 10.38 -0.57
C CYS A 137 -12.24 9.31 0.51
N MET A 138 -11.18 9.44 1.32
CA MET A 138 -10.92 8.52 2.43
C MET A 138 -12.05 8.54 3.47
N PHE A 139 -12.59 9.72 3.79
CA PHE A 139 -13.75 9.85 4.67
C PHE A 139 -14.97 9.13 4.09
N VAL A 140 -15.34 9.40 2.84
CA VAL A 140 -16.46 8.72 2.17
C VAL A 140 -16.27 7.21 2.15
N MET A 141 -15.07 6.74 1.81
CA MET A 141 -14.72 5.32 1.85
C MET A 141 -14.86 4.74 3.25
N SER A 142 -14.46 5.46 4.30
CA SER A 142 -14.61 5.00 5.70
C SER A 142 -16.09 4.85 6.10
N MET A 143 -16.98 5.70 5.58
CA MET A 143 -18.43 5.59 5.82
C MET A 143 -19.03 4.37 5.12
N LEU A 144 -18.53 4.01 3.95
CA LEU A 144 -19.06 2.90 3.13
C LEU A 144 -18.44 1.54 3.48
N MET A 145 -17.19 1.51 3.93
CA MET A 145 -16.44 0.27 4.14
C MET A 145 -16.49 -0.22 5.59
N ASN A 146 -16.03 -1.46 5.76
CA ASN A 146 -15.65 -2.00 7.06
C ASN A 146 -14.23 -1.53 7.46
N GLY A 147 -14.00 -1.44 8.78
CA GLY A 147 -12.79 -0.84 9.33
C GLY A 147 -11.51 -1.56 8.93
N ARG A 148 -11.59 -2.86 8.60
CA ARG A 148 -10.46 -3.66 8.11
C ARG A 148 -9.77 -3.02 6.90
N LEU A 149 -10.53 -2.42 5.98
CA LEU A 149 -9.93 -1.83 4.79
C LEU A 149 -9.25 -0.51 5.11
N LEU A 150 -9.76 0.23 6.11
CA LEU A 150 -9.14 1.46 6.59
C LEU A 150 -7.75 1.18 7.18
N LEU A 151 -7.60 0.12 7.99
CA LEU A 151 -6.30 -0.34 8.48
C LEU A 151 -5.35 -0.71 7.33
N ALA A 152 -5.84 -1.46 6.34
CA ALA A 152 -5.04 -1.80 5.17
C ALA A 152 -4.58 -0.53 4.42
N PHE A 153 -5.48 0.41 4.12
CA PHE A 153 -5.15 1.69 3.46
C PHE A 153 -4.12 2.49 4.25
N CYS A 154 -4.24 2.55 5.59
CA CYS A 154 -3.23 3.15 6.44
C CYS A 154 -1.87 2.48 6.25
N GLY A 155 -1.85 1.15 6.17
CA GLY A 155 -0.63 0.40 5.90
C GLY A 155 0.03 0.75 4.54
N TYR A 156 -0.78 0.90 3.48
CA TYR A 156 -0.29 1.37 2.18
C TYR A 156 0.29 2.78 2.25
N LEU A 157 -0.37 3.71 2.95
CA LEU A 157 0.12 5.08 3.08
C LEU A 157 1.46 5.14 3.83
N LEU A 158 1.68 4.28 4.83
CA LEU A 158 2.98 4.17 5.50
C LEU A 158 4.10 3.72 4.54
N ILE A 159 3.81 2.74 3.69
CA ILE A 159 4.75 2.25 2.67
C ILE A 159 5.04 3.35 1.63
N ILE A 160 4.01 4.07 1.17
CA ILE A 160 4.16 5.19 0.23
C ILE A 160 4.94 6.33 0.87
N PHE A 161 4.66 6.64 2.14
CA PHE A 161 5.38 7.64 2.91
C PHE A 161 6.87 7.31 2.99
N ALA A 162 7.23 6.05 3.27
CA ALA A 162 8.62 5.61 3.25
C ALA A 162 9.30 5.87 1.89
N GLY A 163 8.61 5.54 0.79
CA GLY A 163 9.12 5.80 -0.57
C GLY A 163 9.24 7.28 -0.92
N ALA A 164 8.25 8.09 -0.54
CA ALA A 164 8.22 9.53 -0.80
C ALA A 164 9.31 10.28 -0.02
N ASP A 165 9.46 9.98 1.28
CA ASP A 165 10.47 10.62 2.13
C ASP A 165 11.88 10.19 1.73
N TRP A 166 12.09 8.90 1.40
CA TRP A 166 13.35 8.44 0.79
C TRP A 166 13.64 9.18 -0.52
N TYR A 167 12.65 9.34 -1.40
CA TYR A 167 12.84 10.01 -2.68
C TYR A 167 13.30 11.46 -2.51
N LYS A 168 12.75 12.16 -1.51
CA LYS A 168 13.12 13.53 -1.16
C LYS A 168 14.53 13.62 -0.57
N GLN A 169 14.85 12.75 0.39
CA GLN A 169 16.08 12.84 1.18
C GLN A 169 17.27 12.10 0.54
N ARG A 170 17.01 11.17 -0.39
CA ARG A 170 17.99 10.27 -1.01
C ARG A 170 18.74 9.40 0.00
N GLU A 171 18.16 9.17 1.16
CA GLU A 171 18.73 8.39 2.25
C GLU A 171 17.65 7.48 2.83
N TRP A 172 17.97 6.19 3.04
CA TRP A 172 17.05 5.25 3.69
C TRP A 172 17.28 5.25 5.20
N LYS A 173 16.27 5.59 5.97
CA LYS A 173 16.34 5.74 7.43
C LYS A 173 15.61 4.59 8.13
N PRO A 174 15.92 4.29 9.41
CA PRO A 174 15.18 3.30 10.18
C PRO A 174 13.67 3.52 10.20
N VAL A 175 13.22 4.78 10.16
CA VAL A 175 11.79 5.12 10.10
C VAL A 175 11.11 4.59 8.82
N HIS A 176 11.82 4.52 7.69
CA HIS A 176 11.29 3.96 6.44
C HIS A 176 11.08 2.45 6.57
N ALA A 177 12.04 1.77 7.22
CA ALA A 177 11.95 0.35 7.51
C ALA A 177 10.77 0.03 8.44
N ILE A 178 10.64 0.77 9.53
CA ILE A 178 9.54 0.64 10.49
C ILE A 178 8.20 0.92 9.80
N SER A 179 8.12 1.95 8.96
CA SER A 179 6.91 2.29 8.21
C SER A 179 6.51 1.18 7.23
N ALA A 180 7.47 0.57 6.52
CA ALA A 180 7.20 -0.54 5.62
C ALA A 180 6.74 -1.81 6.37
N LEU A 181 7.38 -2.12 7.51
CA LEU A 181 7.01 -3.26 8.37
C LEU A 181 5.62 -3.09 8.98
N LEU A 182 5.35 -1.94 9.60
CA LEU A 182 4.03 -1.62 10.13
C LEU A 182 2.99 -1.57 9.01
N GLY A 183 3.38 -1.07 7.83
CA GLY A 183 2.52 -1.05 6.66
C GLY A 183 2.08 -2.45 6.22
N CYS A 184 3.02 -3.39 6.14
CA CYS A 184 2.72 -4.80 5.85
C CYS A 184 1.90 -5.45 6.97
N LEU A 185 2.20 -5.16 8.24
CA LEU A 185 1.45 -5.66 9.38
C LEU A 185 -0.03 -5.23 9.34
N LEU A 186 -0.28 -3.92 9.17
CA LEU A 186 -1.64 -3.36 9.06
C LEU A 186 -2.38 -3.87 7.82
N ALA A 187 -1.66 -4.06 6.70
CA ALA A 187 -2.22 -4.69 5.51
C ALA A 187 -2.48 -6.21 5.69
N GLY A 188 -1.93 -6.84 6.74
CA GLY A 188 -2.12 -8.24 7.11
C GLY A 188 -3.56 -8.63 7.49
N VAL A 189 -4.45 -7.65 7.66
CA VAL A 189 -5.90 -7.85 7.94
C VAL A 189 -6.65 -8.57 6.81
N SER A 190 -6.08 -8.64 5.60
CA SER A 190 -6.53 -9.48 4.49
C SER A 190 -5.33 -10.06 3.72
N SER A 191 -5.44 -11.29 3.21
CA SER A 191 -4.36 -11.93 2.44
C SER A 191 -4.06 -11.17 1.15
N GLY A 192 -5.10 -10.71 0.44
CA GLY A 192 -4.94 -9.91 -0.79
C GLY A 192 -4.27 -8.56 -0.52
N THR A 193 -4.65 -7.87 0.56
CA THR A 193 -4.03 -6.59 0.91
C THR A 193 -2.60 -6.75 1.38
N LEU A 194 -2.26 -7.85 2.07
CA LEU A 194 -0.89 -8.16 2.45
C LEU A 194 0.01 -8.38 1.23
N LEU A 195 -0.44 -9.20 0.27
CA LEU A 195 0.33 -9.49 -0.94
C LEU A 195 0.63 -8.22 -1.74
N ALA A 196 -0.36 -7.36 -1.92
CA ALA A 196 -0.17 -6.10 -2.63
C ALA A 196 0.70 -5.10 -1.83
N ALA A 197 0.62 -5.07 -0.49
CA ALA A 197 1.49 -4.24 0.35
C ALA A 197 2.96 -4.71 0.31
N MET A 198 3.19 -6.03 0.32
CA MET A 198 4.52 -6.60 0.13
C MET A 198 5.08 -6.29 -1.27
N GLY A 199 4.26 -6.46 -2.31
CA GLY A 199 4.61 -6.12 -3.67
C GLY A 199 5.00 -4.64 -3.79
N LEU A 200 4.20 -3.75 -3.23
CA LEU A 200 4.48 -2.31 -3.19
C LEU A 200 5.79 -1.99 -2.45
N SER A 201 5.99 -2.60 -1.27
CA SER A 201 7.21 -2.40 -0.48
C SER A 201 8.44 -2.84 -1.26
N ALA A 202 8.41 -4.06 -1.82
CA ALA A 202 9.48 -4.58 -2.67
C ALA A 202 9.71 -3.70 -3.91
N GLY A 203 8.65 -3.19 -4.51
CA GLY A 203 8.69 -2.28 -5.65
C GLY A 203 9.39 -0.95 -5.36
N ILE A 204 9.01 -0.29 -4.25
CA ILE A 204 9.64 0.97 -3.82
C ILE A 204 11.13 0.76 -3.54
N ILE A 205 11.46 -0.32 -2.84
CA ILE A 205 12.83 -0.73 -2.56
C ILE A 205 13.62 -0.97 -3.86
N LEU A 206 13.02 -1.69 -4.81
CA LEU A 206 13.67 -2.01 -6.08
C LEU A 206 13.92 -0.74 -6.90
N VAL A 207 12.94 0.16 -6.98
CA VAL A 207 13.13 1.47 -7.62
C VAL A 207 14.22 2.24 -6.93
N ALA A 208 14.23 2.25 -5.59
CA ALA A 208 15.24 2.93 -4.82
C ALA A 208 16.65 2.44 -5.15
N PHE A 209 16.80 1.13 -5.25
CA PHE A 209 18.05 0.48 -5.66
C PHE A 209 18.43 0.76 -7.12
N LEU A 210 17.48 0.72 -8.06
CA LEU A 210 17.75 0.98 -9.48
C LEU A 210 18.13 2.44 -9.72
N MET A 211 17.55 3.37 -8.95
CA MET A 211 17.86 4.79 -9.01
C MET A 211 19.17 5.14 -8.30
N ASP A 212 19.49 4.45 -7.22
CA ASP A 212 20.71 4.66 -6.46
C ASP A 212 21.37 3.33 -6.07
N ALA A 213 22.22 2.81 -6.96
CA ALA A 213 22.95 1.57 -6.72
C ALA A 213 23.89 1.65 -5.50
N LYS A 214 24.20 2.85 -4.99
CA LYS A 214 25.00 3.03 -3.78
C LYS A 214 24.17 2.85 -2.51
N LEU A 215 22.83 2.86 -2.60
CA LEU A 215 21.94 2.71 -1.45
C LEU A 215 22.27 1.44 -0.65
N LEU A 216 22.27 0.26 -1.27
CA LEU A 216 22.59 -0.99 -0.55
C LEU A 216 24.05 -1.08 -0.11
N LYS A 217 24.98 -0.49 -0.88
CA LYS A 217 26.40 -0.53 -0.56
C LYS A 217 26.74 0.32 0.67
N ASN A 218 26.09 1.48 0.79
CA ASN A 218 26.41 2.47 1.81
C ASN A 218 25.42 2.46 2.98
N ASN A 219 24.27 1.78 2.83
CA ASN A 219 23.21 1.78 3.81
C ASN A 219 22.74 0.34 4.10
N PRO A 220 23.45 -0.38 5.00
CA PRO A 220 23.08 -1.75 5.37
C PRO A 220 21.69 -1.83 6.02
N ILE A 221 21.18 -0.73 6.59
CA ILE A 221 19.83 -0.67 7.18
C ILE A 221 18.77 -0.89 6.10
N ALA A 222 18.96 -0.35 4.89
CA ALA A 222 18.08 -0.63 3.76
C ALA A 222 18.05 -2.13 3.44
N ALA A 223 19.23 -2.76 3.29
CA ALA A 223 19.32 -4.19 3.00
C ALA A 223 18.63 -5.06 4.08
N VAL A 224 18.90 -4.76 5.35
CA VAL A 224 18.30 -5.46 6.49
C VAL A 224 16.79 -5.25 6.54
N SER A 225 16.30 -4.04 6.28
CA SER A 225 14.87 -3.74 6.24
C SER A 225 14.13 -4.57 5.18
N ILE A 226 14.73 -4.70 4.00
CA ILE A 226 14.18 -5.49 2.89
C ILE A 226 14.15 -6.96 3.27
N ALA A 227 15.29 -7.48 3.72
CA ALA A 227 15.41 -8.87 4.13
C ALA A 227 14.42 -9.20 5.25
N LEU A 228 14.25 -8.32 6.22
CA LEU A 228 13.32 -8.49 7.34
C LEU A 228 11.86 -8.45 6.88
N THR A 229 11.50 -7.49 6.02
CA THR A 229 10.12 -7.40 5.48
C THR A 229 9.78 -8.65 4.66
N LEU A 230 10.70 -9.09 3.79
CA LEU A 230 10.50 -10.31 3.01
C LEU A 230 10.47 -11.54 3.91
N ALA A 231 11.42 -11.71 4.83
CA ALA A 231 11.49 -12.88 5.70
C ALA A 231 10.27 -13.03 6.60
N LEU A 232 9.78 -11.94 7.21
CA LEU A 232 8.63 -11.99 8.11
C LEU A 232 7.31 -12.25 7.38
N PHE A 233 7.11 -11.60 6.22
CA PHE A 233 5.81 -11.62 5.58
C PHE A 233 5.71 -12.63 4.43
N VAL A 234 6.82 -13.15 3.88
CA VAL A 234 6.76 -14.18 2.82
C VAL A 234 6.09 -15.45 3.29
N GLY A 235 6.37 -15.91 4.51
CA GLY A 235 5.71 -17.09 5.08
C GLY A 235 4.18 -16.88 5.15
N TYR A 236 3.75 -15.73 5.66
CA TYR A 236 2.34 -15.37 5.75
C TYR A 236 1.66 -15.16 4.39
N ALA A 237 2.38 -14.60 3.42
CA ALA A 237 1.92 -14.48 2.04
C ALA A 237 1.72 -15.84 1.40
N LEU A 238 2.65 -16.78 1.58
CA LEU A 238 2.53 -18.15 1.07
C LEU A 238 1.37 -18.90 1.75
N ILE A 239 1.18 -18.75 3.06
CA ILE A 239 0.01 -19.30 3.77
C ILE A 239 -1.29 -18.70 3.21
N GLY A 240 -1.32 -17.38 3.00
CA GLY A 240 -2.47 -16.69 2.42
C GLY A 240 -2.79 -17.14 0.99
N LEU A 241 -1.77 -17.33 0.15
CA LEU A 241 -1.91 -17.89 -1.19
C LEU A 241 -2.40 -19.32 -1.13
N GLY A 242 -1.85 -20.17 -0.26
CA GLY A 242 -2.31 -21.55 -0.07
C GLY A 242 -3.77 -21.61 0.35
N LYS A 243 -4.20 -20.74 1.28
CA LYS A 243 -5.60 -20.63 1.69
C LYS A 243 -6.50 -20.22 0.53
N ASN A 244 -6.09 -19.22 -0.26
CA ASN A 244 -6.89 -18.77 -1.40
C ASN A 244 -6.96 -19.86 -2.48
N LEU A 245 -5.84 -20.50 -2.82
CA LEU A 245 -5.82 -21.62 -3.77
C LEU A 245 -6.75 -22.74 -3.32
N ALA A 246 -6.67 -23.16 -2.05
CA ALA A 246 -7.57 -24.18 -1.49
C ALA A 246 -9.05 -23.75 -1.53
N TYR A 247 -9.35 -22.48 -1.24
CA TYR A 247 -10.70 -21.94 -1.34
C TYR A 247 -11.27 -21.98 -2.77
N TYR A 248 -10.42 -21.77 -3.78
CA TYR A 248 -10.80 -21.80 -5.19
C TYR A 248 -10.59 -23.17 -5.85
N GLY A 249 -10.48 -24.26 -5.10
CA GLY A 249 -10.45 -25.64 -5.62
C GLY A 249 -9.07 -26.33 -5.61
N GLY A 250 -7.99 -25.60 -5.31
CA GLY A 250 -6.66 -26.16 -5.07
C GLY A 250 -5.87 -26.63 -6.30
N ASP A 251 -6.48 -26.59 -7.48
CA ASP A 251 -5.88 -26.90 -8.78
C ASP A 251 -5.27 -25.64 -9.44
N GLU A 252 -4.72 -25.77 -10.65
CA GLU A 252 -4.18 -24.61 -11.38
C GLU A 252 -5.29 -23.66 -11.88
N ALA A 253 -6.50 -24.19 -12.11
CA ALA A 253 -7.68 -23.41 -12.46
C ALA A 253 -8.11 -22.46 -11.33
N ALA A 254 -7.77 -22.78 -10.08
CA ALA A 254 -8.00 -21.93 -8.91
C ALA A 254 -7.42 -20.51 -9.08
N VAL A 255 -6.30 -20.36 -9.80
CA VAL A 255 -5.72 -19.03 -10.08
C VAL A 255 -6.63 -18.22 -10.99
N PHE A 256 -7.18 -18.83 -12.04
CA PHE A 256 -8.12 -18.16 -12.95
C PHE A 256 -9.43 -17.84 -12.25
N ARG A 257 -9.97 -18.77 -11.46
CA ARG A 257 -11.17 -18.52 -10.62
C ARG A 257 -10.94 -17.39 -9.62
N MET A 258 -9.74 -17.32 -9.03
CA MET A 258 -9.35 -16.24 -8.12
C MET A 258 -9.24 -14.89 -8.85
N LEU A 259 -8.72 -14.86 -10.09
CA LEU A 259 -8.71 -13.67 -10.95
C LEU A 259 -10.11 -13.26 -11.40
N GLY A 260 -11.01 -14.24 -11.58
CA GLY A 260 -12.43 -14.03 -11.83
C GLY A 260 -13.19 -13.44 -10.64
N HIS A 261 -12.56 -13.35 -9.46
CA HIS A 261 -13.17 -12.75 -8.29
C HIS A 261 -12.82 -11.26 -8.14
N GLY A 262 -13.84 -10.45 -7.85
CA GLY A 262 -13.69 -9.01 -7.70
C GLY A 262 -13.48 -8.29 -9.04
N ALA A 263 -12.67 -7.22 -9.03
CA ALA A 263 -12.53 -6.35 -10.20
C ALA A 263 -11.85 -7.02 -11.40
N GLY A 264 -10.99 -8.02 -11.18
CA GLY A 264 -10.37 -8.80 -12.25
C GLY A 264 -11.42 -9.53 -13.09
N GLY A 265 -12.44 -10.09 -12.43
CA GLY A 265 -13.56 -10.76 -13.09
C GLY A 265 -14.41 -9.81 -13.92
N ASP A 266 -14.72 -8.63 -13.39
CA ASP A 266 -15.46 -7.60 -14.14
C ASP A 266 -14.69 -7.12 -15.38
N ILE A 267 -13.38 -6.90 -15.23
CA ILE A 267 -12.52 -6.54 -16.37
C ILE A 267 -12.51 -7.67 -17.39
N ALA A 268 -12.30 -8.91 -16.96
CA ALA A 268 -12.30 -10.07 -17.83
C ALA A 268 -13.64 -10.24 -18.57
N ARG A 269 -14.78 -10.08 -17.89
CA ARG A 269 -16.11 -10.05 -18.53
C ARG A 269 -16.23 -8.92 -19.55
N SER A 270 -15.77 -7.72 -19.21
CA SER A 270 -15.83 -6.56 -20.11
C SER A 270 -15.03 -6.73 -21.40
N VAL A 271 -13.98 -7.57 -21.39
CA VAL A 271 -13.17 -7.89 -22.58
C VAL A 271 -13.57 -9.20 -23.27
N GLY A 272 -14.73 -9.77 -22.92
CA GLY A 272 -15.26 -10.99 -23.54
C GLY A 272 -14.61 -12.30 -23.07
N LEU A 273 -13.89 -12.28 -21.94
CA LEU A 273 -13.33 -13.49 -21.30
C LEU A 273 -14.27 -14.07 -20.22
N GLY A 274 -15.50 -13.55 -20.09
CA GLY A 274 -16.48 -14.00 -19.09
C GLY A 274 -16.77 -15.49 -19.19
N ASP A 275 -17.01 -15.99 -20.40
CA ASP A 275 -17.35 -17.39 -20.66
C ASP A 275 -16.19 -18.35 -20.29
N LEU A 276 -14.93 -17.89 -20.35
CA LEU A 276 -13.76 -18.67 -19.93
C LEU A 276 -13.58 -18.73 -18.41
N LEU A 277 -14.14 -17.76 -17.67
CA LEU A 277 -14.12 -17.74 -16.21
C LEU A 277 -15.26 -18.58 -15.60
N GLU A 278 -16.34 -18.80 -16.35
CA GLU A 278 -17.52 -19.57 -15.92
C GLU A 278 -17.44 -21.06 -16.30
N GLN A 279 -16.44 -21.47 -17.08
CA GLN A 279 -16.18 -22.88 -17.35
C GLN A 279 -15.53 -23.55 -16.13
N ASP A 280 -16.27 -24.43 -15.47
CA ASP A 280 -15.79 -25.25 -14.33
C ASP A 280 -14.63 -26.17 -14.75
N ASP A 281 -14.61 -26.60 -16.02
CA ASP A 281 -13.58 -27.48 -16.60
C ASP A 281 -12.56 -26.69 -17.44
N LEU A 282 -11.71 -25.90 -16.77
CA LEU A 282 -10.50 -25.40 -17.42
C LEU A 282 -9.57 -26.60 -17.71
N PRO A 283 -9.11 -26.79 -18.96
CA PRO A 283 -8.25 -27.92 -19.32
C PRO A 283 -7.04 -27.91 -18.39
N GLY A 284 -6.89 -28.99 -17.62
CA GLY A 284 -5.92 -29.09 -16.53
C GLY A 284 -4.53 -28.65 -16.99
N VAL A 285 -4.16 -27.42 -16.62
CA VAL A 285 -2.78 -26.96 -16.71
C VAL A 285 -2.07 -27.81 -15.64
N GLY A 286 -1.32 -28.81 -16.08
CA GLY A 286 -0.79 -29.83 -15.19
C GLY A 286 0.52 -29.38 -14.56
N GLY A 287 0.52 -29.10 -13.25
CA GLY A 287 1.69 -28.89 -12.38
C GLY A 287 2.68 -27.77 -12.74
N ARG A 288 2.57 -27.17 -13.93
CA ARG A 288 3.49 -26.18 -14.46
C ARG A 288 3.30 -24.84 -13.79
N LEU A 289 2.07 -24.39 -13.53
CA LEU A 289 1.84 -23.09 -12.93
C LEU A 289 2.33 -23.06 -11.47
N ALA A 290 2.08 -24.12 -10.70
CA ALA A 290 2.61 -24.25 -9.34
C ALA A 290 4.16 -24.25 -9.33
N SER A 291 4.78 -24.96 -10.29
CA SER A 291 6.23 -24.99 -10.44
C SER A 291 6.84 -23.66 -10.89
N ILE A 292 6.10 -22.81 -11.61
CA ILE A 292 6.53 -21.47 -12.04
C ILE A 292 6.30 -20.44 -10.93
N LEU A 293 5.18 -20.55 -10.21
CA LEU A 293 4.81 -19.64 -9.13
C LEU A 293 5.85 -19.65 -8.01
N GLN A 294 6.44 -20.79 -7.63
CA GLN A 294 7.55 -20.81 -6.65
C GLN A 294 8.80 -20.02 -7.08
N TYR A 295 8.96 -19.75 -8.38
CA TYR A 295 10.07 -18.98 -8.96
C TYR A 295 9.67 -17.56 -9.39
N TRP A 296 8.49 -17.07 -8.99
CA TRP A 296 8.03 -15.73 -9.37
C TRP A 296 9.04 -14.63 -8.98
N TRP A 297 9.67 -14.78 -7.81
CA TRP A 297 10.74 -13.89 -7.32
C TRP A 297 12.00 -13.97 -8.19
N VAL A 298 12.30 -15.13 -8.80
CA VAL A 298 13.39 -15.27 -9.78
C VAL A 298 13.06 -14.45 -11.02
N GLY A 299 11.79 -14.43 -11.45
CA GLY A 299 11.32 -13.57 -12.54
C GLY A 299 11.50 -12.08 -12.22
N VAL A 300 11.18 -11.64 -11.01
CA VAL A 300 11.40 -10.25 -10.56
C VAL A 300 12.89 -9.92 -10.50
N VAL A 301 13.71 -10.79 -9.92
CA VAL A 301 15.18 -10.61 -9.83
C VAL A 301 15.83 -10.65 -11.22
N ALA A 302 15.41 -11.58 -12.07
CA ALA A 302 15.90 -11.71 -13.45
C ALA A 302 15.48 -10.51 -14.30
N ALA A 303 14.22 -10.06 -14.23
CA ALA A 303 13.78 -8.84 -14.91
C ALA A 303 14.54 -7.60 -14.42
N SER A 304 14.77 -7.50 -13.11
CA SER A 304 15.57 -6.41 -12.51
C SER A 304 17.03 -6.45 -12.97
N THR A 305 17.61 -7.65 -13.06
CA THR A 305 19.00 -7.89 -13.46
C THR A 305 19.17 -7.71 -14.96
N VAL A 306 18.24 -8.20 -15.79
CA VAL A 306 18.19 -7.98 -17.24
C VAL A 306 17.98 -6.50 -17.53
N ALA A 307 17.10 -5.81 -16.79
CA ALA A 307 16.93 -4.37 -16.93
C ALA A 307 18.23 -3.61 -16.63
N ARG A 308 18.98 -4.06 -15.62
CA ARG A 308 20.29 -3.51 -15.28
C ARG A 308 21.37 -3.84 -16.32
N CYS A 309 21.46 -5.09 -16.78
CA CYS A 309 22.53 -5.59 -17.66
C CYS A 309 22.37 -5.15 -19.11
N TYR A 310 21.15 -5.15 -19.64
CA TYR A 310 20.89 -4.75 -21.02
C TYR A 310 20.65 -3.25 -21.17
N GLY A 311 20.80 -2.48 -20.08
CA GLY A 311 20.40 -1.09 -20.06
C GLY A 311 18.94 -0.93 -20.49
N TRP A 312 18.09 -1.94 -20.22
CA TRP A 312 16.66 -1.80 -20.43
C TRP A 312 16.25 -0.69 -19.49
N ARG A 313 16.01 0.44 -20.12
CA ARG A 313 15.78 1.71 -19.50
C ARG A 313 14.27 1.90 -19.59
N PRO A 314 13.48 1.49 -18.57
CA PRO A 314 12.21 2.15 -18.30
C PRO A 314 12.38 3.67 -18.39
N ILE A 315 13.60 4.16 -18.07
CA ILE A 315 14.19 5.49 -18.33
C ILE A 315 13.77 6.14 -19.66
N HIS A 316 13.43 5.45 -20.76
CA HIS A 316 12.97 6.16 -21.97
C HIS A 316 11.49 6.61 -21.94
N MET A 317 10.58 5.87 -21.31
CA MET A 317 9.23 6.37 -20.97
C MET A 317 9.26 7.24 -19.69
N VAL A 318 10.18 6.94 -18.79
CA VAL A 318 10.48 7.62 -17.51
C VAL A 318 11.26 8.93 -17.70
N LYS A 319 11.85 9.19 -18.88
CA LYS A 319 12.57 10.45 -19.19
C LYS A 319 11.63 11.63 -19.42
N THR A 320 10.38 11.36 -19.83
CA THR A 320 9.40 12.42 -20.11
C THR A 320 8.59 12.84 -18.89
N SER A 321 8.60 12.03 -17.82
CA SER A 321 7.87 12.25 -16.57
C SER A 321 8.86 12.36 -15.40
N GLY A 322 8.65 13.29 -14.47
CA GLY A 322 9.54 13.47 -13.32
C GLY A 322 9.70 12.16 -12.51
N PRO A 323 10.87 11.86 -11.91
CA PRO A 323 11.14 10.57 -11.30
C PRO A 323 10.20 10.21 -10.12
N GLY A 324 9.60 11.19 -9.44
CA GLY A 324 8.51 10.95 -8.48
C GLY A 324 7.23 10.40 -9.12
N LEU A 325 6.88 10.89 -10.33
CA LEU A 325 5.74 10.37 -11.12
C LEU A 325 5.97 8.90 -11.51
N ASN A 326 7.23 8.53 -11.77
CA ASN A 326 7.59 7.18 -12.21
C ASN A 326 7.54 6.15 -11.07
N LEU A 327 7.94 6.53 -9.85
CA LEU A 327 7.75 5.73 -8.64
C LEU A 327 6.27 5.35 -8.48
N VAL A 328 5.37 6.23 -8.90
CA VAL A 328 3.94 6.10 -8.66
C VAL A 328 3.26 5.32 -9.74
N HIS A 329 3.56 5.59 -11.00
CA HIS A 329 3.12 4.71 -12.08
C HIS A 329 3.55 3.27 -11.80
N LEU A 330 4.77 3.05 -11.30
CA LEU A 330 5.19 1.71 -10.91
C LEU A 330 4.44 1.19 -9.68
N SER A 331 4.25 2.01 -8.64
CA SER A 331 3.45 1.64 -7.45
C SER A 331 2.01 1.26 -7.82
N ILE A 332 1.41 1.97 -8.77
CA ILE A 332 0.07 1.71 -9.31
C ILE A 332 0.07 0.45 -10.15
N ILE A 333 1.04 0.26 -11.04
CA ILE A 333 1.16 -0.96 -11.86
C ILE A 333 1.34 -2.18 -10.95
N ILE A 334 2.18 -2.08 -9.91
CA ILE A 334 2.41 -3.15 -8.95
C ILE A 334 1.16 -3.38 -8.08
N ALA A 335 0.49 -2.31 -7.62
CA ALA A 335 -0.76 -2.41 -6.89
C ALA A 335 -1.88 -2.99 -7.76
N MET A 336 -1.99 -2.62 -9.04
CA MET A 336 -2.96 -3.15 -10.00
C MET A 336 -2.65 -4.61 -10.37
N ALA A 337 -1.37 -4.96 -10.56
CA ALA A 337 -0.94 -6.33 -10.81
C ALA A 337 -1.18 -7.24 -9.59
N GLY A 338 -0.94 -6.73 -8.37
CA GLY A 338 -1.35 -7.40 -7.13
C GLY A 338 -2.87 -7.31 -6.87
N GLY A 339 -3.56 -6.42 -7.56
CA GLY A 339 -4.96 -6.05 -7.37
C GLY A 339 -5.95 -6.68 -8.33
N LEU A 340 -5.46 -7.52 -9.25
CA LEU A 340 -6.28 -8.45 -10.01
C LEU A 340 -7.12 -9.39 -9.10
N PHE A 341 -6.85 -9.40 -7.79
CA PHE A 341 -7.55 -10.19 -6.77
C PHE A 341 -8.59 -9.41 -5.92
N GLY A 342 -8.94 -8.15 -6.26
CA GLY A 342 -10.10 -7.48 -5.65
C GLY A 342 -10.19 -5.95 -5.80
N TYR A 343 -11.42 -5.40 -5.82
CA TYR A 343 -11.69 -3.95 -5.94
C TYR A 343 -10.96 -3.10 -4.90
N SER A 344 -10.78 -3.62 -3.69
CA SER A 344 -10.07 -2.92 -2.63
C SER A 344 -8.66 -2.54 -3.04
N VAL A 345 -7.97 -3.39 -3.81
CA VAL A 345 -6.60 -3.14 -4.24
C VAL A 345 -6.55 -2.16 -5.42
N LEU A 346 -7.54 -2.17 -6.32
CA LEU A 346 -7.67 -1.13 -7.35
C LEU A 346 -7.93 0.25 -6.74
N LEU A 347 -8.80 0.33 -5.72
CA LEU A 347 -9.01 1.56 -4.95
C LEU A 347 -7.72 2.00 -4.23
N MET A 348 -6.90 1.04 -3.78
CA MET A 348 -5.55 1.30 -3.22
C MET A 348 -4.54 1.79 -4.26
N GLY A 349 -4.68 1.44 -5.54
CA GLY A 349 -3.88 2.03 -6.63
C GLY A 349 -4.38 3.43 -7.04
N TYR A 350 -5.68 3.69 -6.93
CA TYR A 350 -6.29 4.96 -7.34
C TYR A 350 -5.88 6.15 -6.47
N ILE A 351 -5.72 5.96 -5.16
CA ILE A 351 -5.29 7.04 -4.24
C ILE A 351 -3.86 7.53 -4.57
N PRO A 352 -2.84 6.66 -4.69
CA PRO A 352 -1.54 7.04 -5.23
C PRO A 352 -1.68 7.68 -6.61
N PHE A 353 -2.52 7.15 -7.51
CA PHE A 353 -2.73 7.80 -8.80
C PHE A 353 -3.20 9.25 -8.67
N LEU A 354 -4.22 9.52 -7.86
CA LEU A 354 -4.72 10.88 -7.64
C LEU A 354 -3.68 11.81 -7.01
N MET A 355 -2.92 11.32 -6.04
CA MET A 355 -1.86 12.10 -5.38
C MET A 355 -0.76 12.52 -6.36
N PHE A 356 -0.52 11.75 -7.42
CA PHE A 356 0.63 11.93 -8.28
C PHE A 356 0.31 12.33 -9.73
N ALA A 357 -0.89 12.06 -10.24
CA ALA A 357 -1.30 12.45 -11.61
C ALA A 357 -1.59 13.95 -11.75
N SER A 358 -2.01 14.62 -10.68
CA SER A 358 -2.53 15.99 -10.78
C SER A 358 -1.47 17.07 -11.08
N GLY A 359 -0.18 16.80 -10.86
CA GLY A 359 0.85 17.83 -10.96
C GLY A 359 1.43 18.06 -12.35
N ASN A 360 0.94 17.35 -13.37
CA ASN A 360 1.37 17.55 -14.77
C ASN A 360 0.26 17.24 -15.80
N ALA A 361 -1.00 17.60 -15.52
CA ALA A 361 -2.06 17.46 -16.52
C ALA A 361 -1.87 18.39 -17.74
N LYS A 362 -1.19 19.54 -17.57
CA LYS A 362 -0.95 20.50 -18.67
C LYS A 362 -0.08 19.93 -19.81
N PRO A 363 1.10 19.32 -19.57
CA PRO A 363 1.89 18.70 -20.64
C PRO A 363 1.23 17.48 -21.30
N ILE A 364 0.37 16.76 -20.57
CA ILE A 364 -0.32 15.57 -21.10
C ILE A 364 -1.46 16.02 -22.02
N MET A 365 -2.31 16.96 -21.59
CA MET A 365 -3.39 17.47 -22.43
C MET A 365 -2.89 18.32 -23.61
N SER A 366 -1.79 19.06 -23.46
CA SER A 366 -1.21 19.81 -24.59
C SER A 366 -0.63 18.91 -25.69
N ARG A 367 -0.30 17.64 -25.37
CA ARG A 367 0.11 16.64 -26.38
C ARG A 367 -1.07 16.00 -27.11
N PHE A 368 -2.25 15.96 -26.50
CA PHE A 368 -3.48 15.48 -27.14
C PHE A 368 -4.21 16.59 -27.92
N ALA A 369 -3.93 17.87 -27.64
CA ALA A 369 -4.51 19.01 -28.36
C ALA A 369 -3.83 19.33 -29.71
N VAL A 370 -2.74 18.64 -30.08
CA VAL A 370 -1.93 18.95 -31.29
C VAL A 370 -2.23 18.02 -32.48
N SER A 371 -3.21 17.13 -32.38
CA SER A 371 -3.65 16.31 -33.54
C SER A 371 -4.98 16.75 -34.16
N ALA A 372 -5.39 18.00 -33.94
CA ALA A 372 -6.54 18.61 -34.61
C ALA A 372 -6.10 19.86 -35.39
N GLN A 373 -5.29 19.64 -36.41
CA GLN A 373 -5.12 20.56 -37.55
C GLN A 373 -5.05 19.76 -38.83
#